data_AF-K1TXB7-F1
#
_entry.id   AF-K1TXB7-F1
#
_cell.length_a   1.000
_cell.length_b   1.000
_cell.length_c   1.000
_cell.angle_alpha   90.00
_cell.angle_beta   90.00
_cell.angle_gamma   90.00
#
_symmetry.space_group_name_H-M   'P 1'
#
loop_
_entity.id
_entity.type
_entity.pdbx_description
1 polymer ?
#
loop_
_entity_poly.entity_id
_entity_poly.type
_entity_poly.pdbx_seq_one_letter_code
_entity_poly.pdbx_strand_id
1 'polypeptide(L)' 'MDVVPFEDVTADCAAAEGDGTLTAWKKAHRKAFAAACEEIGRNFDESMKCVCEYFDVVYRADGQ' A
#
# COMPACT_ATOMS: atom_id res chain seq x y z
N MET A 1 -8.21 -9.97 -2.54
CA MET A 1 -7.98 -8.74 -3.33
C MET A 1 -9.09 -7.82 -2.93
N ASP A 2 -8.72 -6.65 -2.45
CA ASP A 2 -9.64 -5.69 -1.87
C ASP A 2 -9.38 -4.31 -2.48
N VAL A 3 -10.45 -3.56 -2.73
CA VAL A 3 -10.36 -2.20 -3.25
C VAL A 3 -11.09 -1.28 -2.29
N VAL A 4 -10.32 -0.53 -1.51
CA VAL A 4 -10.84 0.35 -0.45
C VAL A 4 -10.20 1.73 -0.56
N PRO A 5 -10.85 2.80 -0.10
CA PRO A 5 -10.18 4.09 0.09
C PRO A 5 -8.91 3.95 0.94
N PHE A 6 -7.90 4.78 0.69
CA PHE A 6 -6.65 4.78 1.48
C PHE A 6 -6.91 4.97 2.98
N GLU A 7 -7.87 5.83 3.33
CA GLU A 7 -8.29 6.04 4.72
C GLU A 7 -8.88 4.78 5.38
N ASP A 8 -9.48 3.89 4.59
CA ASP A 8 -10.17 2.67 5.02
C ASP A 8 -9.28 1.41 5.01
N VAL A 9 -8.01 1.54 4.60
CA VAL A 9 -7.05 0.43 4.67
C VAL A 9 -6.91 -0.06 6.11
N THR A 10 -7.04 -1.38 6.29
CA THR A 10 -7.06 -2.03 7.60
C THR A 10 -5.67 -2.43 8.08
N ALA A 11 -5.55 -2.70 9.38
CA ALA A 11 -4.32 -3.23 9.96
C ALA A 11 -3.93 -4.60 9.37
N ASP A 12 -4.89 -5.39 8.89
CA ASP A 12 -4.63 -6.68 8.27
C ASP A 12 -3.87 -6.55 6.94
N CYS A 13 -4.21 -5.55 6.12
CA CYS A 13 -3.44 -5.23 4.90
C CYS A 13 -2.01 -4.80 5.25
N ALA A 14 -1.87 -3.87 6.20
CA ALA A 14 -0.57 -3.37 6.64
C ALA A 14 0.32 -4.49 7.23
N ALA A 15 -0.28 -5.42 7.98
CA ALA A 15 0.42 -6.56 8.54
C ALA A 15 0.84 -7.57 7.45
N ALA A 16 -0.03 -7.83 6.46
CA ALA A 16 0.26 -8.72 5.35
C ALA A 16 1.40 -8.21 4.46
N GLU A 17 1.54 -6.90 4.29
CA GLU A 17 2.65 -6.28 3.54
C GLU A 17 3.99 -6.32 4.30
N GLY A 18 3.96 -6.57 5.62
CA GLY A 18 5.16 -6.66 6.45
C GLY A 18 5.63 -5.31 7.02
N ASP A 19 4.87 -4.24 6.84
CA ASP A 19 5.18 -2.87 7.30
C ASP A 19 4.86 -2.64 8.80
N GLY A 20 4.40 -3.67 9.50
CA GLY A 20 4.15 -3.65 10.94
C GLY A 20 2.79 -3.05 11.30
N THR A 21 2.76 -1.76 11.70
CA THR A 21 1.53 -1.11 12.22
C THR A 21 0.81 -0.29 11.15
N LEU A 22 -0.52 -0.18 11.25
CA LEU A 22 -1.32 0.64 10.32
C LEU A 22 -0.85 2.10 10.26
N THR A 23 -0.44 2.68 11.38
CA THR A 23 0.08 4.06 11.43
C THR A 23 1.40 4.22 10.66
N ALA A 24 2.32 3.26 10.81
CA ALA A 24 3.59 3.27 10.08
C ALA A 24 3.34 3.11 8.58
N TRP A 25 2.49 2.14 8.22
CA TRP A 25 2.05 1.89 6.85
C TRP A 25 1.45 3.14 6.22
N LYS A 26 0.45 3.78 6.87
CA LYS A 26 -0.20 5.00 6.36
C LYS A 26 0.79 6.15 6.18
N LYS A 27 1.78 6.28 7.06
CA LYS A 27 2.82 7.33 6.94
C LYS A 27 3.72 7.09 5.73
N ALA A 28 4.20 5.85 5.54
CA ALA A 28 5.06 5.49 4.43
C ALA A 28 4.32 5.64 3.08
N HIS A 29 3.12 5.06 3.01
CA HIS A 29 2.32 5.03 1.80
C HIS A 29 1.77 6.39 1.39
N ARG A 30 1.40 7.26 2.33
CA ARG A 30 1.03 8.66 2.00
C ARG A 30 2.16 9.36 1.26
N LYS A 31 3.40 9.19 1.71
CA LYS A 31 4.56 9.79 1.06
C LYS A 31 4.77 9.22 -0.35
N ALA A 32 4.70 7.88 -0.48
CA ALA A 32 4.88 7.20 -1.76
C ALA A 32 3.80 7.60 -2.78
N PHE A 33 2.52 7.53 -2.39
CA PHE A 33 1.40 7.88 -3.27
C PHE A 33 1.33 9.37 -3.60
N ALA A 34 1.72 10.25 -2.67
CA ALA A 34 1.83 11.69 -2.97
C ALA A 34 2.88 11.97 -4.04
N ALA A 35 4.07 11.37 -3.94
CA ALA A 35 5.11 11.50 -4.95
C ALA A 35 4.65 10.96 -6.31
N ALA A 36 4.04 9.76 -6.34
CA ALA A 36 3.50 9.18 -7.57
C ALA A 36 2.36 10.01 -8.20
N CYS A 37 1.51 10.64 -7.38
CA CYS A 37 0.48 11.55 -7.87
C CYS A 37 1.08 12.81 -8.50
N GLU A 38 2.10 13.39 -7.87
CA GLU A 38 2.79 14.58 -8.37
C GLU A 38 3.42 14.33 -9.75
N GLU A 39 4.05 13.17 -9.94
CA GLU A 39 4.63 12.74 -11.23
C GLU A 39 3.61 12.70 -12.38
N ILE A 40 2.33 12.45 -12.07
CA ILE A 40 1.24 12.43 -13.06
C ILE A 40 0.38 13.70 -13.03
N GLY A 41 0.81 14.76 -12.35
CA GLY A 41 0.11 16.04 -12.28
C GLY A 41 -1.19 15.99 -11.47
N ARG A 42 -1.27 15.12 -10.47
CA ARG A 42 -2.42 14.99 -9.55
C ARG A 42 -1.99 15.25 -8.11
N ASN A 43 -2.96 15.60 -7.27
CA ASN A 43 -2.77 15.68 -5.82
C ASN A 43 -3.28 14.40 -5.17
N PHE A 44 -2.55 13.88 -4.19
CA PHE A 44 -3.00 12.76 -3.39
C PHE A 44 -4.20 13.16 -2.51
N ASP A 45 -5.14 12.22 -2.38
CA ASP A 45 -6.36 12.37 -1.59
C ASP A 45 -6.62 11.04 -0.86
N GLU A 46 -7.03 11.10 0.41
CA GLU A 46 -7.21 9.89 1.23
C GLU A 46 -8.41 9.04 0.82
N SER A 47 -9.35 9.60 0.05
CA SER A 47 -10.46 8.85 -0.53
C SER A 47 -10.05 8.09 -1.80
N MET A 48 -8.82 8.27 -2.30
CA MET A 48 -8.31 7.51 -3.44
C MET A 48 -8.32 6.02 -3.14
N LYS A 49 -8.75 5.23 -4.13
CA LYS A 49 -8.83 3.77 -3.99
C LYS A 49 -7.43 3.16 -3.99
N CYS A 50 -7.13 2.38 -2.96
CA CYS A 50 -6.02 1.45 -2.91
C CYS A 50 -6.50 0.08 -3.39
N VAL A 51 -5.68 -0.58 -4.21
CA VAL A 51 -5.86 -1.98 -4.60
C VAL A 51 -4.89 -2.81 -3.74
N CYS A 52 -5.44 -3.59 -2.82
CA CYS A 52 -4.68 -4.47 -1.95
C CYS A 52 -4.66 -5.89 -2.52
N GLU A 53 -3.47 -6.36 -2.90
CA GLU A 53 -3.24 -7.68 -3.48
C GLU A 53 -2.52 -8.58 -2.49
N TYR A 54 -2.96 -9.84 -2.42
CA TYR A 54 -2.36 -10.88 -1.59
C TYR A 54 -1.85 -11.97 -2.50
N PHE A 55 -0.60 -12.37 -2.33
CA PHE A 55 0.05 -13.34 -3.21
C PHE A 55 0.99 -14.24 -2.42
N ASP A 56 1.13 -15.47 -2.89
CA ASP A 56 2.11 -16.42 -2.39
C ASP A 56 3.34 -16.44 -3.30
N VAL A 57 4.52 -16.52 -2.70
CA VAL A 57 5.75 -16.71 -3.44
C VAL A 57 5.81 -18.17 -3.91
N VAL A 58 5.53 -18.41 -5.20
CA VAL A 58 5.53 -19.77 -5.79
C VAL A 58 6.89 -20.22 -6.32
N TYR A 59 7.84 -19.30 -6.46
CA TYR A 59 9.21 -19.58 -6.88
C TYR A 59 10.17 -18.56 -6.27
N ARG A 60 11.33 -19.02 -5.78
CA ARG A 60 12.44 -18.17 -5.37
C ARG A 60 13.67 -18.58 -6.19
N ALA A 61 14.33 -17.60 -6.81
CA ALA A 61 15.61 -17.86 -7.44
C ALA A 61 16.65 -18.17 -6.35
N ASP A 62 17.53 -19.14 -6.60
CA ASP A 62 18.54 -19.57 -5.64
C ASP A 62 19.43 -18.38 -5.21
N GLY A 63 19.58 -18.17 -3.89
CA GLY A 63 20.45 -17.14 -3.31
C GLY A 63 19.78 -15.94 -2.65
N GLN A 64 18.45 -15.95 -2.47
CA GLN A 64 17.69 -14.99 -1.64
C GLN A 64 17.35 -15.55 -0.25
#